data_AF-A0A6J6CME3-F1
#
_entry.id   AF-A0A6J6CME3-F1
#
_cell.length_a   1.000
_cell.length_b   1.000
_cell.length_c   1.000
_cell.angle_alpha   90.00
_cell.angle_beta   90.00
_cell.angle_gamma   90.00
#
_symmetry.space_group_name_H-M   'P 1'
#
loop_
_entity.id
_entity.type
_entity.pdbx_description
1 polymer ?
#
loop_
_entity_poly.entity_id
_entity_poly.type
_entity_poly.pdbx_seq_one_letter_code
_entity_poly.pdbx_strand_id
1 'polypeptide(L)'
;MKLLSQTLAAQSTDYAWRVPGTTNETMKLMSDQSGFLDNHSTAAEQHETEVLAPEQIVCVDCGGTCHLLTRPYLEEDGSQGFLPGDIVAYRCEDCLDRWDIELE
;
A
#
# COMPACT_ATOMS: atom_id res chain seq x y z
N MET A 1 -32.65 50.85 1.25
CA MET A 1 -31.35 50.49 1.83
C MET A 1 -31.34 48.99 2.06
N LYS A 2 -30.45 48.28 1.36
CA LYS A 2 -30.26 46.83 1.42
C LYS A 2 -29.28 46.49 2.54
N LEU A 3 -29.61 45.57 3.43
CA LEU A 3 -28.61 44.80 4.19
C LEU A 3 -29.08 43.34 4.21
N LEU A 4 -28.48 42.55 3.32
CA LEU A 4 -28.55 41.09 3.28
C LEU A 4 -27.44 40.58 4.20
N SER A 5 -27.79 39.91 5.31
CA SER A 5 -26.82 39.19 6.13
C SER A 5 -26.79 37.74 5.68
N GLN A 6 -25.58 37.27 5.42
CA GLN A 6 -25.25 36.11 4.60
C GLN A 6 -25.47 34.80 5.36
N THR A 7 -26.23 33.88 4.76
CA THR A 7 -26.22 32.47 5.14
C THR A 7 -25.00 31.82 4.51
N LEU A 8 -24.00 31.45 5.33
CA LEU A 8 -22.87 30.63 4.90
C LEU A 8 -23.36 29.19 4.69
N ALA A 9 -23.58 28.81 3.44
CA ALA A 9 -23.74 27.42 3.05
C ALA A 9 -22.39 26.70 3.20
N ALA A 10 -22.38 25.63 4.00
CA ALA A 10 -21.24 24.75 4.17
C ALA A 10 -20.83 24.17 2.80
N GLN A 11 -19.55 24.32 2.48
CA GLN A 11 -18.95 23.86 1.24
C GLN A 11 -18.92 22.33 1.23
N SER A 12 -19.69 21.74 0.32
CA SER A 12 -19.64 20.33 -0.05
C SER A 12 -18.26 20.00 -0.60
N THR A 13 -17.51 19.12 0.07
CA THR A 13 -16.24 18.60 -0.42
C THR A 13 -16.51 17.53 -1.49
N ASP A 14 -16.46 17.94 -2.75
CA ASP A 14 -16.46 17.08 -3.92
C ASP A 14 -15.11 16.33 -4.05
N TYR A 15 -15.03 15.11 -3.50
CA TYR A 15 -13.96 14.16 -3.85
C TYR A 15 -14.26 13.53 -5.21
N ALA A 16 -14.07 14.30 -6.28
CA ALA A 16 -14.19 13.84 -7.65
C ALA A 16 -12.83 13.41 -8.20
N TRP A 17 -12.43 12.15 -8.00
CA TRP A 17 -11.31 11.54 -8.73
C TRP A 17 -11.73 11.30 -10.19
N ARG A 18 -11.74 12.34 -11.02
CA ARG A 18 -11.96 12.19 -12.46
C ARG A 18 -10.62 11.94 -13.15
N VAL A 19 -10.41 10.71 -13.61
CA VAL A 19 -9.50 10.36 -14.71
C VAL A 19 -10.21 10.64 -16.04
N PRO A 20 -9.73 11.57 -16.89
CA PRO A 20 -10.23 11.72 -18.25
C PRO A 20 -9.81 10.53 -19.12
N GLY A 21 -10.76 10.01 -19.88
CA GLY A 21 -10.66 8.74 -20.59
C GLY A 21 -9.61 8.68 -21.71
N THR A 22 -9.06 7.49 -21.89
CA THR A 22 -8.43 7.05 -23.13
C THR A 22 -9.47 6.31 -23.95
N THR A 23 -9.86 6.87 -25.09
CA THR A 23 -10.80 6.28 -26.04
C THR A 23 -10.18 5.09 -26.77
N ASN A 24 -10.94 4.01 -26.91
CA ASN A 24 -10.61 2.82 -27.69
C ASN A 24 -10.60 3.12 -29.19
N GLU A 25 -9.43 3.41 -29.78
CA GLU A 25 -9.27 3.36 -31.23
C GLU A 25 -7.79 3.23 -31.66
N THR A 26 -7.24 2.02 -31.57
CA THR A 26 -6.16 1.58 -32.48
C THR A 26 -6.32 0.09 -32.73
N MET A 27 -7.20 -0.22 -33.67
CA MET A 27 -7.29 -1.54 -34.30
C MET A 27 -5.94 -1.97 -34.88
N LYS A 28 -5.56 -3.22 -34.58
CA LYS A 28 -5.21 -4.25 -35.57
C LYS A 28 -4.27 -3.80 -36.70
N LEU A 29 -2.96 -3.87 -36.43
CA LEU A 29 -1.96 -4.11 -37.46
C LEU A 29 -1.03 -5.25 -37.02
N MET A 30 -0.97 -6.26 -37.88
CA MET A 30 0.18 -7.15 -38.11
C MET A 30 0.33 -8.34 -37.17
N SER A 31 -0.37 -9.40 -37.58
CA SER A 31 0.16 -10.76 -37.60
C SER A 31 1.44 -10.81 -38.44
N ASP A 32 2.59 -11.04 -37.80
CA ASP A 32 3.71 -11.72 -38.43
C ASP A 32 4.33 -12.64 -37.37
N GLN A 33 4.14 -13.93 -37.62
CA GLN A 33 4.63 -15.03 -36.79
C GLN A 33 6.14 -15.24 -37.01
N SER A 34 6.73 -15.82 -35.96
CA SER A 34 7.91 -16.69 -35.97
C SER A 34 9.28 -16.03 -36.08
N GLY A 35 9.94 -15.91 -34.91
CA GLY A 35 11.37 -15.58 -34.84
C GLY A 35 11.96 -15.38 -33.45
N PHE A 36 11.35 -15.86 -32.35
CA PHE A 36 11.90 -15.62 -31.00
C PHE A 36 11.69 -16.81 -30.05
N LEU A 37 12.32 -17.94 -30.40
CA LEU A 37 12.60 -19.07 -29.53
C LEU A 37 14.14 -19.23 -29.63
N ASP A 38 15.00 -19.25 -28.62
CA ASP A 38 14.87 -19.39 -27.18
C ASP A 38 16.14 -18.77 -26.57
N ASN A 39 16.04 -17.77 -25.69
CA ASN A 39 17.07 -17.55 -24.66
C ASN A 39 16.57 -16.60 -23.55
N HIS A 40 15.64 -17.06 -22.72
CA HIS A 40 15.52 -16.49 -21.39
C HIS A 40 15.58 -17.63 -20.39
N SER A 41 16.74 -17.69 -19.75
CA SER A 41 17.10 -18.45 -18.58
C SER A 41 15.91 -18.88 -17.73
N THR A 42 15.88 -20.17 -17.42
CA THR A 42 15.01 -20.81 -16.43
C THR A 42 14.74 -19.88 -15.25
N ALA A 43 13.45 -19.56 -15.06
CA ALA A 43 12.81 -19.02 -13.87
C ALA A 43 13.80 -18.50 -12.82
N ALA A 44 14.12 -17.21 -12.91
CA ALA A 44 14.77 -16.50 -11.82
C ALA A 44 13.91 -16.70 -10.57
N GLU A 45 14.47 -17.39 -9.58
CA GLU A 45 13.98 -17.40 -8.21
C GLU A 45 13.92 -15.94 -7.74
N GLN A 46 12.74 -15.33 -7.83
CA GLN A 46 12.46 -14.08 -7.14
C GLN A 46 12.27 -14.46 -5.66
N HIS A 47 13.37 -14.73 -4.97
CA HIS A 47 13.39 -14.73 -3.51
C HIS A 47 13.30 -13.25 -3.10
N GLU A 48 12.09 -12.71 -3.22
CA GLU A 48 11.73 -11.41 -2.70
C GLU A 48 12.13 -11.41 -1.23
N THR A 49 12.92 -10.42 -0.83
CA THR A 49 13.64 -10.43 0.43
C THR A 49 12.63 -10.28 1.57
N GLU A 50 12.22 -11.39 2.17
CA GLU A 50 11.29 -11.43 3.29
C GLU A 50 11.85 -10.61 4.46
N VAL A 51 11.09 -9.62 4.93
CA VAL A 51 11.43 -8.77 6.07
C VAL A 51 10.61 -9.20 7.28
N LEU A 52 11.27 -9.29 8.43
CA LEU A 52 10.61 -9.60 9.70
C LEU A 52 10.34 -8.31 10.47
N ALA A 53 9.09 -8.13 10.89
CA ALA A 53 8.73 -7.09 11.85
C ALA A 53 8.81 -7.67 13.28
N PRO A 54 9.41 -6.97 14.25
CA PRO A 54 9.43 -7.43 15.64
C PRO A 54 8.00 -7.46 16.20
N GLU A 55 7.67 -8.45 17.04
CA GLU A 55 6.34 -8.51 17.67
C GLU A 55 6.05 -7.31 18.59
N GLN A 56 7.11 -6.70 19.12
CA GLN A 56 7.04 -5.61 20.07
C GLN A 56 8.05 -4.50 19.78
N ILE A 57 7.63 -3.26 20.02
CA ILE A 57 8.49 -2.06 19.98
C ILE A 57 8.23 -1.18 21.21
N VAL A 58 9.13 -0.23 21.47
CA VAL A 58 8.96 0.77 22.52
C VAL A 58 8.13 1.94 21.97
N CYS A 59 7.09 2.34 22.70
CA CYS A 59 6.27 3.50 22.38
C CYS A 59 7.10 4.79 22.49
N VAL A 60 7.13 5.61 21.45
CA VAL A 60 7.88 6.88 21.45
C VAL A 60 7.24 7.94 22.34
N ASP A 61 5.91 7.89 22.53
CA ASP A 61 5.19 8.90 23.30
C ASP A 61 5.24 8.65 24.81
N CYS A 62 5.15 7.39 25.25
CA CYS A 62 5.06 7.05 26.68
C CYS A 62 6.16 6.11 27.20
N GLY A 63 6.98 5.54 26.31
CA GLY A 63 8.00 4.55 26.67
C GLY A 63 7.46 3.15 27.00
N GLY A 64 6.15 2.93 26.92
CA GLY A 64 5.48 1.64 27.15
C GLY A 64 5.66 0.63 26.02
N THR A 65 5.07 -0.56 26.17
CA THR A 65 5.18 -1.63 25.16
C THR A 65 4.11 -1.48 24.08
N CYS A 66 4.53 -1.49 22.82
CA CYS A 66 3.63 -1.59 21.68
C CYS A 66 3.64 -3.01 21.11
N HIS A 67 2.46 -3.51 20.72
CA HIS A 67 2.30 -4.83 20.12
C HIS A 67 1.90 -4.73 18.65
N LEU A 68 2.49 -5.59 17.81
CA LEU A 68 2.20 -5.68 16.39
C LEU A 68 0.74 -6.08 16.15
N LEU A 69 0.05 -5.34 15.28
CA LEU A 69 -1.33 -5.60 14.88
C LEU A 69 -1.43 -6.19 13.46
N THR A 70 -0.54 -5.78 12.56
CA THR A 70 -0.53 -6.29 11.18
C THR A 70 -0.05 -7.74 11.18
N ARG A 71 -0.80 -8.61 10.49
CA ARG A 71 -0.39 -10.01 10.30
C ARG A 71 0.57 -10.12 9.11
N PRO A 72 1.63 -10.95 9.20
CA PRO A 72 2.48 -11.24 8.06
C PRO A 72 1.70 -11.98 6.97
N TYR A 73 2.22 -11.94 5.75
CA TYR A 73 1.76 -12.80 4.67
C TYR A 73 2.10 -14.27 4.97
N LEU A 74 1.36 -15.18 4.37
CA LEU A 74 1.61 -16.61 4.44
C LEU A 74 1.89 -17.10 3.03
N GLU A 75 3.13 -17.52 2.78
CA GLU A 75 3.57 -17.99 1.48
C GLU A 75 3.17 -19.47 1.23
N GLU A 76 3.25 -19.90 -0.02
CA GLU A 76 2.87 -21.27 -0.43
C GLU A 76 3.75 -22.35 0.24
N ASP A 77 4.99 -22.03 0.59
CA ASP A 77 5.92 -22.92 1.28
C ASP A 77 5.73 -22.94 2.82
N GLY A 78 4.81 -22.11 3.33
CA GLY A 78 4.50 -21.97 4.76
C GLY A 78 5.37 -20.98 5.51
N SER A 79 6.27 -20.25 4.84
CA SER A 79 6.98 -19.10 5.42
C SER A 79 6.04 -17.91 5.69
N GLN A 80 6.47 -17.00 6.57
CA GLN A 80 5.67 -15.88 7.05
C GLN A 80 6.51 -14.63 7.23
N GLY A 81 6.17 -13.59 6.48
CA GLY A 81 6.87 -12.32 6.56
C GLY A 81 6.19 -11.19 5.84
N PHE A 82 6.94 -10.10 5.71
CA PHE A 82 6.53 -8.88 5.05
C PHE A 82 7.45 -8.58 3.87
N LEU A 83 7.03 -7.66 3.02
CA LEU A 83 7.82 -7.14 1.91
C LEU A 83 8.47 -5.80 2.30
N PRO A 84 9.64 -5.47 1.73
CA PRO A 84 10.20 -4.13 1.87
C PRO A 84 9.22 -3.07 1.36
N GLY A 85 9.06 -1.99 2.12
CA GLY A 85 8.09 -0.92 1.88
C GLY A 85 6.70 -1.17 2.48
N ASP A 86 6.45 -2.35 3.08
CA ASP A 86 5.20 -2.59 3.79
C ASP A 86 5.06 -1.67 5.01
N ILE A 87 3.83 -1.21 5.25
CA ILE A 87 3.48 -0.45 6.45
C ILE A 87 2.82 -1.38 7.46
N VAL A 88 3.47 -1.59 8.59
CA VAL A 88 2.96 -2.39 9.70
C VAL A 88 2.47 -1.50 10.85
N ALA A 89 1.36 -1.88 11.47
CA ALA A 89 0.73 -1.13 12.54
C ALA A 89 1.04 -1.75 13.90
N TYR A 90 1.38 -0.90 14.87
CA TYR A 90 1.57 -1.26 16.28
C TYR A 90 0.61 -0.47 17.17
N ARG A 91 0.24 -1.03 18.32
CA ARG A 91 -0.56 -0.33 19.34
C ARG A 91 0.07 -0.47 20.72
N CYS A 92 0.21 0.67 21.40
CA CYS A 92 0.67 0.71 22.78
C CYS A 92 -0.40 0.15 23.72
N GLU A 93 0.00 -0.69 24.67
CA GLU A 93 -0.91 -1.20 25.71
C GLU A 93 -1.24 -0.16 26.79
N ASP A 94 -0.34 0.80 27.00
CA ASP A 94 -0.46 1.81 28.07
C ASP A 94 -1.20 3.07 27.63
N CYS A 95 -0.72 3.75 26.58
CA CYS A 95 -1.31 5.00 26.11
C CYS A 95 -2.36 4.83 25.01
N LEU A 96 -2.49 3.62 24.46
CA LEU A 96 -3.43 3.27 23.39
C LEU A 96 -3.21 4.01 22.06
N ASP A 97 -2.09 4.70 21.90
CA ASP A 97 -1.67 5.27 20.63
C ASP A 97 -1.26 4.19 19.64
N ARG A 98 -1.30 4.56 18.35
CA ARG A 98 -0.99 3.70 17.22
C ARG A 98 0.20 4.26 16.45
N TRP A 99 1.07 3.36 16.01
CA TRP A 99 2.23 3.65 15.17
C TRP A 99 2.16 2.87 13.87
N ASP A 100 2.42 3.52 12.75
CA ASP A 100 2.53 2.91 11.42
C ASP A 100 3.99 3.04 10.96
N ILE A 101 4.66 1.91 10.74
CA ILE A 101 6.10 1.82 10.48
C ILE A 101 6.33 1.18 9.11
N GLU A 102 7.15 1.82 8.28
CA GLU A 102 7.63 1.25 7.02
C GLU A 102 8.79 0.28 7.29
N LEU A 103 8.75 -0.89 6.65
CA LEU A 103 9.81 -1.90 6.72
C LEU A 103 10.82 -1.69 5.58
N GLU A 104 12.12 -1.80 5.89
CA GLU A 104 13.23 -1.66 4.95
C GLU A 104 14.00 -2.96 4.74
#